data_AF-A1CQU7-F1
#
_entry.id   AF-A1CQU7-F1
#
_cell.length_a   1.000
_cell.length_b   1.000
_cell.length_c   1.000
_cell.angle_alpha   90.00
_cell.angle_beta   90.00
_cell.angle_gamma   90.00
#
_symmetry.space_group_name_H-M   'P 1'
#
loop_
_entity.id
_entity.type
_entity.pdbx_description
1 polymer ?
#
loop_
_entity_poly.entity_id
_entity_poly.type
_entity_poly.pdbx_seq_one_letter_code
_entity_poly.pdbx_strand_id
1 'polypeptide(L)'
;MATDRSDDSVEIMLDIFELDKLGDAEFQRILHFKLHLAIMENDIAAVKQMLIIGADPNFRNEMGFTAVEWADTLRNVDALKVLLQDVDIAHNGIELLAEHIRNKHPAVVAVLLEMGVKSFLSRNVLLHQGLILLACHIGHVTVVSLLIRCIPWYRITPSKQIFLQTAAAAQNDDVLELLRSIAREEQESLSAPYQRLPLIPVYAPPRDVEFDRLFNEFIREDAYLP
;
A
#
# COMPACT_ATOMS: atom_id res chain seq x y z
N MET A 1 19.66 -34.81 34.63
CA MET A 1 20.58 -33.66 34.53
C MET A 1 20.32 -33.02 33.19
N ALA A 2 19.85 -31.78 33.23
CA ALA A 2 19.30 -31.05 32.08
C ALA A 2 20.39 -30.75 31.05
N THR A 3 19.99 -30.85 29.80
CA THR A 3 20.74 -30.52 28.60
C THR A 3 21.07 -29.03 28.57
N ASP A 4 22.36 -28.71 28.53
CA ASP A 4 22.85 -27.44 27.98
C ASP A 4 22.32 -27.33 26.54
N ARG A 5 21.33 -26.46 26.37
CA ARG A 5 20.72 -26.08 25.08
C ARG A 5 20.73 -24.56 24.92
N SER A 6 21.50 -23.87 25.77
CA SER A 6 21.57 -22.42 25.87
C SER A 6 22.84 -21.81 25.27
N ASP A 7 23.80 -22.62 24.80
CA ASP A 7 25.07 -22.12 24.24
C ASP A 7 25.10 -22.05 22.70
N ASP A 8 24.25 -22.80 21.99
CA ASP A 8 24.18 -22.74 20.51
C ASP A 8 23.60 -21.40 20.00
N SER A 9 23.04 -20.58 20.88
CA SER A 9 22.44 -19.29 20.54
C SER A 9 23.44 -18.12 20.56
N VAL A 10 24.69 -18.34 20.97
CA VAL A 10 25.67 -17.25 21.24
C VAL A 10 26.78 -17.15 20.18
N GLU A 11 26.85 -18.04 19.20
CA GLU A 11 27.99 -18.11 18.27
C GLU A 11 27.59 -18.00 16.79
N ILE A 12 26.90 -16.92 16.39
CA ILE A 12 26.77 -16.54 14.96
C ILE A 12 27.04 -15.04 14.76
N MET A 13 28.05 -14.53 15.46
CA MET A 13 28.73 -13.27 15.11
C MET A 13 30.04 -13.59 14.38
N LEU A 14 29.95 -14.37 13.29
CA LEU A 14 31.07 -14.48 12.35
C LEU A 14 30.99 -13.29 11.41
N ASP A 15 32.08 -12.57 11.18
CA ASP A 15 32.15 -11.56 10.13
C ASP A 15 31.94 -12.21 8.75
N ILE A 16 31.33 -11.49 7.79
CA ILE A 16 31.12 -11.98 6.41
C ILE A 16 32.44 -12.45 5.78
N PHE A 17 33.57 -11.87 6.19
CA PHE A 17 34.92 -12.19 5.72
C PHE A 17 35.46 -13.53 6.23
N GLU A 18 34.94 -14.10 7.32
CA GLU A 18 35.39 -15.42 7.82
C GLU A 18 34.59 -16.59 7.24
N LEU A 19 33.50 -16.32 6.51
CA LEU A 19 32.64 -17.33 5.92
C LEU A 19 33.27 -18.07 4.73
N ASP A 20 34.31 -17.52 4.11
CA ASP A 20 35.03 -18.10 2.95
C ASP A 20 35.78 -19.42 3.29
N LYS A 21 35.80 -19.81 4.57
CA LYS A 21 36.47 -21.02 5.08
C LYS A 21 35.52 -22.20 5.37
N LEU A 22 34.20 -22.02 5.24
CA LEU A 22 33.21 -23.09 5.47
C LEU A 22 32.90 -23.86 4.18
N GLY A 23 32.48 -25.11 4.31
CA GLY A 23 31.97 -25.88 3.17
C GLY A 23 30.71 -25.25 2.57
N ASP A 24 30.52 -25.38 1.26
CA ASP A 24 29.49 -24.67 0.48
C ASP A 24 28.07 -24.73 1.10
N ALA A 25 27.69 -25.87 1.68
CA ALA A 25 26.36 -26.06 2.27
C ALA A 25 26.17 -25.35 3.62
N GLU A 26 27.20 -25.33 4.48
CA GLU A 26 27.14 -24.62 5.76
C GLU A 26 27.23 -23.11 5.53
N PHE A 27 28.03 -22.68 4.55
CA PHE A 27 28.10 -21.31 4.10
C PHE A 27 26.73 -20.77 3.68
N GLN A 28 26.02 -21.47 2.80
CA GLN A 28 24.69 -21.05 2.34
C GLN A 28 23.67 -20.99 3.49
N ARG A 29 23.70 -21.97 4.41
CA ARG A 29 22.80 -21.96 5.58
C ARG A 29 23.04 -20.74 6.46
N ILE A 30 24.29 -20.43 6.78
CA ILE A 30 24.64 -19.25 7.59
C ILE A 30 24.31 -17.96 6.85
N LEU A 31 24.56 -17.91 5.54
CA LEU A 31 24.23 -16.76 4.70
C LEU A 31 22.73 -16.43 4.74
N HIS A 32 21.86 -17.43 4.57
CA HIS A 32 20.42 -17.24 4.66
C HIS A 32 19.97 -16.83 6.05
N PHE A 33 20.55 -17.42 7.10
CA PHE A 33 20.24 -17.04 8.48
C PHE A 33 20.65 -15.59 8.78
N LYS A 34 21.82 -15.17 8.30
CA LYS A 34 22.28 -13.78 8.43
C LYS A 34 21.38 -12.78 7.72
N LEU A 35 20.74 -13.16 6.61
CA LEU A 35 19.72 -12.30 5.99
C LEU A 35 18.56 -12.02 6.95
N HIS A 36 18.07 -13.04 7.66
CA HIS A 36 17.01 -12.87 8.67
C HIS A 36 17.44 -12.02 9.86
N LEU A 37 18.67 -12.19 10.34
CA LEU A 37 19.23 -11.36 11.41
C LEU A 37 19.37 -9.90 10.98
N ALA A 38 19.88 -9.64 9.78
CA ALA A 38 20.00 -8.28 9.24
C ALA A 38 18.63 -7.57 9.15
N ILE A 39 17.57 -8.30 8.79
CA ILE A 39 16.19 -7.78 8.78
C ILE A 39 15.72 -7.45 10.20
N MET A 40 16.02 -8.32 11.18
CA MET A 40 15.69 -8.12 12.59
C MET A 40 16.37 -6.89 13.17
N GLU A 41 17.64 -6.66 12.82
CA GLU A 41 18.42 -5.50 13.26
C GLU A 41 18.10 -4.22 12.47
N ASN A 42 17.26 -4.33 11.43
CA ASN A 42 16.96 -3.26 10.48
C ASN A 42 18.21 -2.71 9.77
N ASP A 43 19.23 -3.56 9.57
CA ASP A 43 20.44 -3.21 8.82
C ASP A 43 20.23 -3.45 7.33
N ILE A 44 19.72 -2.41 6.66
CA ILE A 44 19.45 -2.42 5.21
C ILE A 44 20.73 -2.61 4.38
N ALA A 45 21.89 -2.18 4.88
CA ALA A 45 23.16 -2.36 4.17
C ALA A 45 23.57 -3.83 4.18
N ALA A 46 23.47 -4.49 5.35
CA ALA A 46 23.67 -5.91 5.47
C ALA A 46 22.66 -6.69 4.60
N VAL A 47 21.36 -6.37 4.65
CA VAL A 47 20.35 -7.03 3.79
C VAL A 47 20.76 -7.01 2.32
N LYS A 48 21.18 -5.84 1.79
CA LYS A 48 21.65 -5.73 0.40
C LYS A 48 22.89 -6.56 0.13
N GLN A 49 23.87 -6.55 1.03
CA GLN A 49 25.09 -7.34 0.88
C GLN A 49 24.79 -8.84 0.82
N MET A 50 23.95 -9.33 1.73
CA MET A 50 23.58 -10.75 1.78
C MET A 50 22.86 -11.18 0.50
N LEU A 51 21.96 -10.35 -0.04
CA LEU A 51 21.31 -10.62 -1.34
C LEU A 51 22.32 -10.64 -2.50
N ILE A 52 23.30 -9.73 -2.52
CA ILE A 52 24.37 -9.70 -3.54
C ILE A 52 25.24 -10.96 -3.47
N ILE A 53 25.51 -11.47 -2.27
CA ILE A 53 26.28 -12.71 -2.07
C ILE A 53 25.47 -13.95 -2.54
N GLY A 54 24.16 -13.81 -2.73
CA GLY A 54 23.28 -14.86 -3.24
C GLY A 54 22.41 -15.49 -2.16
N ALA A 55 22.12 -14.79 -1.07
CA ALA A 55 21.16 -15.26 -0.09
C ALA A 55 19.77 -15.43 -0.72
N ASP A 56 19.18 -16.62 -0.61
CA ASP A 56 17.80 -16.87 -1.05
C ASP A 56 16.79 -16.25 -0.07
N PRO A 57 15.98 -15.25 -0.48
CA PRO A 57 14.96 -14.66 0.37
C PRO A 57 13.80 -15.63 0.69
N ASN A 58 13.66 -16.72 -0.07
CA ASN A 58 12.65 -17.75 0.17
C ASN A 58 13.11 -18.79 1.22
N PHE A 59 14.36 -18.71 1.67
CA PHE A 59 14.84 -19.60 2.71
C PHE A 59 14.11 -19.34 4.03
N ARG A 60 13.59 -20.41 4.64
CA ARG A 60 12.83 -20.34 5.88
C ARG A 60 13.77 -20.39 7.08
N ASN A 61 13.63 -19.44 7.99
CA ASN A 61 14.34 -19.46 9.27
C ASN A 61 13.82 -20.59 10.18
N GLU A 62 14.39 -20.71 11.38
CA GLU A 62 14.02 -21.74 12.36
C GLU A 62 12.55 -21.66 12.82
N MET A 63 11.94 -20.49 12.67
CA MET A 63 10.53 -20.26 12.97
C MET A 63 9.61 -20.56 11.77
N GLY A 64 10.18 -20.95 10.62
CA GLY A 64 9.45 -21.26 9.39
C GLY A 64 9.10 -20.05 8.52
N PHE A 65 9.65 -18.87 8.80
CA PHE A 65 9.39 -17.65 8.05
C PHE A 65 10.43 -17.41 6.96
N THR A 66 9.98 -17.01 5.78
CA THR A 66 10.82 -16.44 4.71
C THR A 66 11.29 -15.03 5.08
N ALA A 67 12.29 -14.49 4.36
CA ALA A 67 12.82 -13.17 4.64
C ALA A 67 11.74 -12.08 4.51
N VAL A 68 10.84 -12.23 3.53
CA VAL A 68 9.71 -11.33 3.30
C VAL A 68 8.70 -11.42 4.44
N GLU A 69 8.32 -12.63 4.87
CA GLU A 69 7.39 -12.81 5.99
C GLU A 69 7.99 -12.25 7.29
N TRP A 70 9.28 -12.47 7.53
CA TRP A 70 9.98 -11.94 8.69
C TRP A 70 10.05 -10.40 8.69
N ALA A 71 10.27 -9.80 7.52
CA ALA A 71 10.22 -8.34 7.38
C ALA A 71 8.80 -7.79 7.57
N ASP A 72 7.75 -8.52 7.16
CA ASP A 72 6.35 -8.13 7.39
C ASP A 72 5.95 -8.19 8.87
N THR A 73 6.34 -9.25 9.59
CA THR A 73 6.06 -9.37 11.03
C THR A 73 6.73 -8.27 11.83
N LEU A 74 7.93 -7.85 11.42
CA LEU A 74 8.66 -6.73 12.01
C LEU A 74 8.21 -5.35 11.49
N ARG A 75 7.31 -5.31 10.50
CA ARG A 75 6.84 -4.10 9.80
C ARG A 75 7.99 -3.26 9.22
N ASN A 76 9.06 -3.93 8.78
CA ASN A 76 10.25 -3.31 8.23
C ASN A 76 10.05 -3.00 6.73
N VAL A 77 9.50 -1.81 6.46
CA VAL A 77 9.18 -1.34 5.10
C VAL A 77 10.42 -1.22 4.22
N ASP A 78 11.55 -0.78 4.77
CA ASP A 78 12.77 -0.56 3.98
C ASP A 78 13.42 -1.89 3.58
N ALA A 79 13.45 -2.87 4.47
CA ALA A 79 13.90 -4.22 4.13
C ALA A 79 12.98 -4.87 3.08
N LEU A 80 11.65 -4.71 3.22
CA LEU A 80 10.69 -5.20 2.23
C LEU A 80 10.90 -4.59 0.85
N LYS A 81 11.21 -3.28 0.76
CA LYS A 81 11.52 -2.62 -0.52
C LYS A 81 12.74 -3.21 -1.20
N VAL A 82 13.77 -3.55 -0.43
CA VAL A 82 14.98 -4.20 -0.97
C VAL A 82 14.68 -5.63 -1.41
N LEU A 83 13.97 -6.41 -0.58
CA LEU A 83 13.63 -7.80 -0.87
C LEU A 83 12.70 -7.95 -2.09
N LEU A 84 11.80 -6.98 -2.31
CA LEU A 84 10.84 -6.99 -3.41
C LEU A 84 11.36 -6.26 -4.67
N GLN A 85 12.59 -5.74 -4.66
CA GLN A 85 13.12 -4.92 -5.74
C GLN A 85 13.18 -5.65 -7.09
N ASP A 86 13.45 -6.95 -7.07
CA ASP A 86 13.60 -7.79 -8.29
C ASP A 86 12.25 -8.37 -8.77
N VAL A 87 11.17 -8.13 -8.04
CA VAL A 87 9.85 -8.65 -8.39
C VAL A 87 9.28 -7.85 -9.55
N ASP A 88 8.86 -8.55 -10.62
CA ASP A 88 8.17 -7.92 -11.74
C ASP A 88 6.73 -7.52 -11.34
N ILE A 89 6.61 -6.29 -10.83
CA ILE A 89 5.34 -5.69 -10.39
C ILE A 89 4.37 -5.52 -11.57
N ALA A 90 4.85 -5.38 -12.81
CA ALA A 90 3.98 -5.11 -13.95
C ALA A 90 3.13 -6.34 -14.31
N HIS A 91 3.72 -7.54 -14.25
CA HIS A 91 3.04 -8.78 -14.60
C HIS A 91 2.41 -9.46 -13.37
N ASN A 92 3.14 -9.54 -12.25
CA ASN A 92 2.72 -10.35 -11.10
C ASN A 92 2.20 -9.50 -9.94
N GLY A 93 2.30 -8.17 -10.00
CA GLY A 93 2.01 -7.30 -8.85
C GLY A 93 0.58 -7.42 -8.30
N ILE A 94 -0.42 -7.66 -9.15
CA ILE A 94 -1.82 -7.83 -8.71
C ILE A 94 -2.04 -9.18 -8.04
N GLU A 95 -1.45 -10.25 -8.57
CA GLU A 95 -1.54 -11.60 -8.00
C GLU A 95 -0.84 -11.65 -6.64
N LEU A 96 0.38 -11.12 -6.57
CA LEU A 96 1.14 -10.95 -5.33
C LEU A 96 0.35 -10.13 -4.31
N LEU A 97 -0.24 -9.00 -4.72
CA LEU A 97 -1.05 -8.19 -3.82
C LEU A 97 -2.24 -8.99 -3.26
N ALA A 98 -2.95 -9.74 -4.10
CA ALA A 98 -4.09 -10.55 -3.68
C ALA A 98 -3.68 -11.69 -2.73
N GLU A 99 -2.52 -12.31 -2.94
CA GLU A 99 -1.95 -13.31 -2.04
C GLU A 99 -1.64 -12.71 -0.66
N HIS A 100 -0.96 -11.56 -0.61
CA HIS A 100 -0.61 -10.91 0.65
C HIS A 100 -1.83 -10.37 1.41
N ILE A 101 -2.91 -10.01 0.69
CA ILE A 101 -4.20 -9.69 1.31
C ILE A 101 -4.79 -10.94 2.00
N ARG A 102 -4.73 -12.12 1.36
CA ARG A 102 -5.23 -13.38 1.94
C ARG A 102 -4.42 -13.80 3.16
N ASN A 103 -3.10 -13.61 3.10
CA ASN A 103 -2.18 -13.93 4.20
C ASN A 103 -2.14 -12.87 5.31
N LYS A 104 -2.87 -11.75 5.16
CA LYS A 104 -2.96 -10.64 6.13
C LYS A 104 -1.60 -9.98 6.40
N HIS A 105 -0.82 -9.71 5.34
CA HIS A 105 0.49 -9.07 5.41
C HIS A 105 0.43 -7.57 5.06
N PRO A 106 0.07 -6.67 6.00
CA PRO A 106 -0.19 -5.26 5.70
C PRO A 106 1.06 -4.47 5.26
N ALA A 107 2.25 -4.81 5.75
CA ALA A 107 3.45 -4.06 5.42
C ALA A 107 3.86 -4.35 3.98
N VAL A 108 3.78 -5.63 3.55
CA VAL A 108 3.98 -5.99 2.13
C VAL A 108 2.96 -5.31 1.23
N VAL A 109 1.67 -5.33 1.62
CA VAL A 109 0.62 -4.64 0.86
C VAL A 109 0.94 -3.15 0.69
N ALA A 110 1.37 -2.46 1.74
CA ALA A 110 1.76 -1.05 1.66
C ALA A 110 2.92 -0.83 0.66
N VAL A 111 3.97 -1.65 0.76
CA VAL A 111 5.13 -1.56 -0.15
C VAL A 111 4.73 -1.83 -1.60
N LEU A 112 3.95 -2.87 -1.88
CA LEU A 112 3.48 -3.18 -3.23
C LEU A 112 2.65 -2.03 -3.83
N LEU A 113 1.82 -1.37 -3.02
CA LEU A 113 1.07 -0.18 -3.46
C LEU A 113 1.99 0.99 -3.80
N GLU A 114 3.07 1.20 -3.03
CA GLU A 114 4.09 2.23 -3.28
C GLU A 114 4.96 1.95 -4.51
N MET A 115 5.30 0.68 -4.78
CA MET A 115 6.21 0.29 -5.86
C MET A 115 5.59 0.35 -7.27
N GLY A 116 4.29 0.64 -7.40
CA GLY A 116 3.66 0.93 -8.70
C GLY A 116 2.27 0.37 -8.90
N VAL A 117 1.80 -0.55 -8.04
CA VAL A 117 0.48 -1.19 -8.17
C VAL A 117 -0.67 -0.16 -8.11
N LYS A 118 -0.49 0.95 -7.38
CA LYS A 118 -1.45 2.06 -7.32
C LYS A 118 -1.87 2.58 -8.70
N SER A 119 -0.92 2.66 -9.64
CA SER A 119 -1.20 3.16 -11.00
C SER A 119 -2.12 2.22 -11.78
N PHE A 120 -1.95 0.91 -11.60
CA PHE A 120 -2.80 -0.13 -12.20
C PHE A 120 -4.21 -0.12 -11.59
N LEU A 121 -4.32 0.02 -10.27
CA LEU A 121 -5.60 0.09 -9.57
C LEU A 121 -6.40 1.34 -9.96
N SER A 122 -5.72 2.47 -10.17
CA SER A 122 -6.35 3.72 -10.59
C SER A 122 -7.01 3.62 -11.98
N ARG A 123 -6.49 2.77 -12.86
CA ARG A 123 -7.07 2.55 -14.20
C ARG A 123 -8.23 1.56 -14.20
N ASN A 124 -8.25 0.63 -13.24
CA ASN A 124 -9.22 -0.46 -13.18
C ASN A 124 -10.01 -0.44 -11.86
N VAL A 125 -11.05 0.40 -11.82
CA VAL A 125 -11.91 0.57 -10.63
C VAL A 125 -12.56 -0.74 -10.19
N LEU A 126 -12.98 -1.60 -11.13
CA LEU A 126 -13.59 -2.90 -10.81
C LEU A 126 -12.60 -3.87 -10.14
N LEU A 127 -11.35 -3.91 -10.60
CA LEU A 127 -10.30 -4.71 -9.96
C LEU A 127 -10.01 -4.21 -8.56
N HIS A 128 -9.92 -2.89 -8.39
CA HIS A 128 -9.72 -2.27 -7.08
C HIS A 128 -10.86 -2.60 -6.12
N GLN A 129 -12.11 -2.51 -6.58
CA GLN A 129 -13.30 -2.94 -5.83
C GLN A 129 -13.23 -4.42 -5.43
N GLY A 130 -12.81 -5.30 -6.36
CA GLY A 130 -12.63 -6.73 -6.09
C GLY A 130 -11.61 -7.01 -4.98
N LEU A 131 -10.48 -6.29 -4.97
CA LEU A 131 -9.46 -6.42 -3.92
C LEU A 131 -9.96 -5.92 -2.56
N ILE A 132 -10.74 -4.84 -2.53
CA ILE A 132 -11.37 -4.37 -1.29
C ILE A 132 -12.39 -5.40 -0.79
N LEU A 133 -13.20 -5.99 -1.66
CA LEU A 133 -14.13 -7.06 -1.28
C LEU A 133 -13.40 -8.25 -0.67
N LEU A 134 -12.29 -8.67 -1.28
CA LEU A 134 -11.43 -9.71 -0.73
C LEU A 134 -10.91 -9.33 0.67
N ALA A 135 -10.39 -8.12 0.84
CA ALA A 135 -9.91 -7.64 2.14
C ALA A 135 -11.02 -7.57 3.20
N CYS A 136 -12.24 -7.19 2.82
CA CYS A 136 -13.42 -7.18 3.70
C CYS A 136 -13.84 -8.58 4.13
N HIS A 137 -13.73 -9.56 3.23
CA HIS A 137 -13.99 -10.96 3.54
C HIS A 137 -12.94 -11.55 4.50
N ILE A 138 -11.66 -11.25 4.28
CA ILE A 138 -10.56 -11.72 5.13
C ILE A 138 -10.57 -11.04 6.52
N GLY A 139 -11.08 -9.81 6.61
CA GLY A 139 -11.31 -9.11 7.88
C GLY A 139 -10.15 -8.27 8.39
N HIS A 140 -9.20 -7.89 7.53
CA HIS A 140 -8.01 -7.15 7.97
C HIS A 140 -8.17 -5.64 7.81
N VAL A 141 -8.49 -4.95 8.91
CA VAL A 141 -8.79 -3.50 8.98
C VAL A 141 -7.71 -2.64 8.33
N THR A 142 -6.43 -2.88 8.65
CA THR A 142 -5.32 -2.09 8.13
C THR A 142 -5.21 -2.20 6.61
N VAL A 143 -5.41 -3.41 6.06
CA VAL A 143 -5.34 -3.64 4.60
C VAL A 143 -6.50 -2.95 3.89
N VAL A 144 -7.73 -3.07 4.43
CA VAL A 144 -8.90 -2.36 3.91
C VAL A 144 -8.64 -0.86 3.88
N SER A 145 -8.10 -0.31 4.98
CA SER A 145 -7.77 1.11 5.08
C SER A 145 -6.69 1.55 4.08
N LEU A 146 -5.66 0.73 3.86
CA LEU A 146 -4.58 1.00 2.90
C LEU A 146 -5.11 1.00 1.46
N LEU A 147 -5.95 0.03 1.11
CA LEU A 147 -6.55 -0.05 -0.23
C LEU A 147 -7.44 1.16 -0.50
N ILE A 148 -8.35 1.51 0.42
CA ILE A 148 -9.24 2.67 0.24
C ILE A 148 -8.43 3.97 0.12
N ARG A 149 -7.44 4.18 0.99
CA ARG A 149 -6.60 5.40 1.00
C ARG A 149 -5.58 5.43 -0.13
N CYS A 150 -5.37 4.32 -0.83
CA CYS A 150 -4.43 4.24 -1.94
C CYS A 150 -4.79 5.24 -3.04
N ILE A 151 -6.07 5.37 -3.37
CA ILE A 151 -6.57 6.19 -4.47
C ILE A 151 -7.34 7.40 -3.90
N PRO A 152 -6.82 8.64 -4.02
CA PRO A 152 -7.42 9.81 -3.36
C PRO A 152 -8.85 10.14 -3.77
N TRP A 153 -9.22 9.80 -5.02
CA TRP A 153 -10.55 10.08 -5.59
C TRP A 153 -11.50 8.89 -5.50
N TYR A 154 -11.04 7.73 -5.02
CA TYR A 154 -11.90 6.57 -4.89
C TYR A 154 -12.90 6.79 -3.76
N ARG A 155 -14.18 6.50 -4.03
CA ARG A 155 -15.25 6.62 -3.05
C ARG A 155 -15.90 5.26 -2.85
N ILE A 156 -16.14 4.91 -1.59
CA ILE A 156 -16.80 3.67 -1.19
C ILE A 156 -18.31 3.77 -1.42
N THR A 157 -18.89 4.96 -1.26
CA THR A 157 -20.34 5.20 -1.30
C THR A 157 -21.11 4.43 -2.39
N PRO A 158 -20.67 4.36 -3.66
CA PRO A 158 -21.40 3.63 -4.71
C PRO A 158 -21.51 2.12 -4.46
N SER A 159 -20.49 1.51 -3.86
CA SER A 159 -20.41 0.06 -3.63
C SER A 159 -20.47 -0.31 -2.14
N LYS A 160 -20.77 0.67 -1.28
CA LYS A 160 -20.83 0.55 0.18
C LYS A 160 -21.66 -0.64 0.63
N GLN A 161 -22.83 -0.84 0.02
CA GLN A 161 -23.74 -1.91 0.39
C GLN A 161 -23.09 -3.30 0.23
N ILE A 162 -22.34 -3.50 -0.85
CA ILE A 162 -21.68 -4.77 -1.14
C ILE A 162 -20.56 -5.01 -0.12
N PHE A 163 -19.73 -4.00 0.16
CA PHE A 163 -18.67 -4.12 1.17
C PHE A 163 -19.21 -4.43 2.57
N LEU A 164 -20.30 -3.75 2.97
CA LEU A 164 -20.96 -4.00 4.25
C LEU A 164 -21.56 -5.41 4.32
N GLN A 165 -22.20 -5.88 3.24
CA GLN A 165 -22.74 -7.24 3.18
C GLN A 165 -21.64 -8.29 3.28
N THR A 166 -20.53 -8.12 2.57
CA THR A 166 -19.39 -9.05 2.61
C THR A 166 -18.72 -9.06 3.98
N ALA A 167 -18.50 -7.90 4.60
CA ALA A 167 -17.93 -7.81 5.94
C ALA A 167 -18.86 -8.41 7.00
N ALA A 168 -20.17 -8.19 6.89
CA ALA A 168 -21.18 -8.80 7.77
C ALA A 168 -21.25 -10.33 7.61
N ALA A 169 -21.19 -10.82 6.37
CA ALA A 169 -21.17 -12.25 6.09
C ALA A 169 -19.93 -12.95 6.68
N ALA A 170 -18.79 -12.24 6.71
CA ALA A 170 -17.56 -12.71 7.33
C ALA A 170 -17.48 -12.47 8.85
N GLN A 171 -18.51 -11.88 9.47
CA GLN A 171 -18.57 -11.55 10.90
C GLN A 171 -17.42 -10.64 11.38
N ASN A 172 -16.96 -9.74 10.51
CA ASN A 172 -15.86 -8.81 10.80
C ASN A 172 -16.42 -7.45 11.26
N ASP A 173 -16.72 -7.34 12.55
CA ASP A 173 -17.30 -6.12 13.14
C ASP A 173 -16.37 -4.89 13.04
N ASP A 174 -15.06 -5.08 13.21
CA ASP A 174 -14.08 -3.98 13.10
C ASP A 174 -14.05 -3.38 11.70
N VAL A 175 -14.15 -4.24 10.67
CA VAL A 175 -14.20 -3.78 9.27
C VAL A 175 -15.54 -3.10 8.98
N LEU A 176 -16.64 -3.59 9.55
CA LEU A 176 -17.94 -2.91 9.44
C LEU A 176 -17.91 -1.52 10.06
N GLU A 177 -17.30 -1.36 11.22
CA GLU A 177 -17.14 -0.06 11.87
C GLU A 177 -16.28 0.88 11.02
N LEU A 178 -15.14 0.40 10.52
CA LEU A 178 -14.27 1.16 9.61
C LEU A 178 -15.02 1.62 8.34
N LEU A 179 -15.75 0.72 7.69
CA LEU A 179 -16.49 1.08 6.47
C LEU A 179 -17.60 2.09 6.76
N ARG A 180 -18.24 2.01 7.94
CA ARG A 180 -19.25 2.98 8.39
C ARG A 180 -18.65 4.33 8.76
N SER A 181 -17.45 4.37 9.34
CA SER A 181 -16.77 5.64 9.64
C SER A 181 -16.36 6.35 8.35
N ILE A 182 -15.69 5.64 7.43
CA ILE A 182 -15.26 6.22 6.15
C ILE A 182 -16.46 6.69 5.32
N ALA A 183 -17.54 5.91 5.26
CA ALA A 183 -18.73 6.33 4.54
C ALA A 183 -19.43 7.56 5.15
N ARG A 184 -19.36 7.75 6.47
CA ARG A 184 -19.86 8.96 7.13
C ARG A 184 -19.00 10.16 6.78
N GLU A 185 -17.68 10.02 6.85
CA GLU A 185 -16.72 11.06 6.44
C GLU A 185 -16.91 11.49 4.98
N GLU A 186 -17.12 10.53 4.07
CA GLU A 186 -17.42 10.82 2.65
C GLU A 186 -18.73 11.61 2.50
N GLN A 187 -19.78 11.23 3.24
CA GLN A 187 -21.10 11.87 3.17
C GLN A 187 -21.10 13.27 3.80
N GLU A 188 -20.35 13.46 4.89
CA GLU A 188 -20.12 14.77 5.51
C GLU A 188 -19.34 15.68 4.56
N SER A 189 -18.28 15.16 3.93
CA SER A 189 -17.51 15.90 2.93
C SER A 189 -18.36 16.35 1.74
N LEU A 190 -19.35 15.55 1.33
CA LEU A 190 -20.30 15.88 0.26
C LEU A 190 -21.41 16.85 0.71
N SER A 191 -21.81 16.81 1.99
CA SER A 191 -22.84 17.69 2.54
C SER A 191 -22.30 19.04 3.03
N ALA A 192 -20.97 19.19 3.09
CA ALA A 192 -20.30 20.43 3.45
C ALA A 192 -20.75 21.60 2.54
N PRO A 193 -21.15 22.75 3.12
CA PRO A 193 -21.81 23.85 2.40
C PRO A 193 -20.94 24.52 1.32
N TYR A 194 -19.64 24.26 1.28
CA TYR A 194 -18.70 24.87 0.33
C TYR A 194 -18.76 24.25 -1.08
N GLN A 195 -19.33 23.05 -1.27
CA GLN A 195 -19.54 22.48 -2.62
C GLN A 195 -20.94 22.74 -3.19
N ARG A 196 -21.89 23.19 -2.36
CA ARG A 196 -23.04 23.97 -2.84
C ARG A 196 -22.60 25.42 -2.94
N LEU A 197 -21.81 25.75 -3.97
CA LEU A 197 -22.02 27.08 -4.54
C LEU A 197 -23.53 27.16 -4.80
N PRO A 198 -24.25 28.17 -4.30
CA PRO A 198 -25.51 28.47 -4.92
C PRO A 198 -25.19 28.54 -6.42
N LEU A 199 -26.08 28.09 -7.29
CA LEU A 199 -26.17 28.78 -8.57
C LEU A 199 -26.34 30.24 -8.16
N ILE A 200 -25.24 30.99 -8.04
CA ILE A 200 -25.29 32.43 -7.99
C ILE A 200 -26.04 32.67 -9.28
N PRO A 201 -27.32 33.09 -9.25
CA PRO A 201 -27.90 33.59 -10.48
C PRO A 201 -26.88 34.63 -10.86
N VAL A 202 -26.21 34.46 -12.01
CA VAL A 202 -25.44 35.55 -12.57
C VAL A 202 -26.49 36.62 -12.75
N TYR A 203 -26.64 37.48 -11.74
CA TYR A 203 -27.31 38.74 -11.88
C TYR A 203 -26.37 39.41 -12.84
N ALA A 204 -26.69 39.27 -14.13
CA ALA A 204 -26.19 40.17 -15.13
C ALA A 204 -26.40 41.55 -14.48
N PRO A 205 -25.33 42.35 -14.32
CA PRO A 205 -25.49 43.70 -13.80
C PRO A 205 -26.65 44.34 -14.57
N PRO A 206 -27.51 45.12 -13.90
CA PRO A 206 -28.65 45.74 -14.58
C PRO A 206 -28.12 46.36 -15.87
N ARG A 207 -28.72 46.03 -17.02
CA ARG A 207 -28.38 46.66 -18.30
C ARG A 207 -28.73 48.13 -18.18
N ASP A 208 -27.84 48.89 -17.58
CA ASP A 208 -27.85 50.33 -17.62
C ASP A 208 -27.16 50.77 -18.91
N VAL A 209 -27.43 52.01 -19.28
CA VAL A 209 -26.97 52.58 -20.55
C VAL A 209 -25.43 52.55 -20.63
N GLU A 210 -24.74 52.57 -19.48
CA GLU A 210 -23.29 52.38 -19.42
C GLU A 210 -22.86 50.95 -19.74
N PHE A 211 -23.56 49.92 -19.22
CA PHE A 211 -23.27 48.54 -19.59
C PHE A 211 -23.48 48.28 -21.09
N ASP A 212 -24.58 48.74 -21.68
CA ASP A 212 -24.81 48.58 -23.12
C ASP A 212 -23.82 49.39 -23.96
N ARG A 213 -23.34 50.54 -23.47
CA ARG A 213 -22.29 51.33 -24.14
C ARG A 213 -20.94 50.62 -24.10
N LEU A 214 -20.53 50.12 -22.93
CA LEU A 214 -19.28 49.37 -22.75
C LEU A 214 -19.29 48.05 -23.52
N PHE A 215 -20.42 47.34 -23.48
CA PHE A 215 -20.57 46.06 -24.18
C PHE A 215 -20.57 46.26 -25.70
N ASN A 216 -21.20 47.33 -26.22
CA ASN A 216 -21.13 47.67 -27.63
C ASN A 216 -19.76 48.23 -28.05
N GLU A 217 -19.04 48.95 -27.18
CA GLU A 217 -17.62 49.31 -27.44
C GLU A 217 -16.73 48.08 -27.50
N PHE A 218 -16.98 47.07 -26.66
CA PHE A 218 -16.22 45.81 -26.64
C PHE A 218 -16.50 44.91 -27.86
N ILE A 219 -17.69 45.03 -28.47
CA ILE A 219 -18.12 44.24 -29.64
C ILE A 219 -17.84 44.95 -30.98
N ARG A 220 -17.46 46.25 -30.99
CA ARG A 220 -17.04 46.91 -32.23
C ARG A 220 -15.80 46.21 -32.80
N GLU A 221 -15.98 45.45 -33.87
CA GLU A 221 -14.92 44.78 -34.63
C GLU A 221 -13.84 45.76 -35.14
N ASP A 222 -14.20 47.04 -35.24
CA ASP A 222 -13.39 48.16 -35.70
C ASP A 222 -12.51 48.78 -34.60
N ALA A 223 -12.61 48.35 -33.33
CA ALA A 223 -11.65 48.75 -32.27
C ALA A 223 -10.32 47.97 -32.31
N TYR A 224 -10.25 46.91 -33.13
CA TYR A 224 -9.06 46.06 -33.31
C TYR A 224 -8.31 46.33 -34.63
N LEU A 225 -8.64 47.41 -35.35
CA LEU A 225 -7.91 47.90 -36.52
C LEU A 225 -7.65 49.40 -36.31
N PRO A 226 -6.40 49.89 -36.46
CA PRO A 226 -5.42 49.46 -37.45
C PRO A 226 -4.22 48.67 -36.92
#